data_AF-A0A2V8Z254-F1
#
_entry.id   AF-A0A2V8Z254-F1
#
_cell.length_a   1.000
_cell.length_b   1.000
_cell.length_c   1.000
_cell.angle_alpha   90.00
_cell.angle_beta   90.00
_cell.angle_gamma   90.00
#
_symmetry.space_group_name_H-M   'P 1'
#
loop_
_entity.id
_entity.type
_entity.pdbx_description
1 polymer ?
#
loop_
_entity_poly.entity_id
_entity_poly.type
_entity_poly.pdbx_seq_one_letter_code
_entity_poly.pdbx_strand_id
1 'polypeptide(L)'
;MSENVHTRALQLVAKGRVEGLAQLESEWLAAHLQECEFCNEHARQTDRALRSLRTAAIPLPADLAGRTQFRVRLRAMELRERQPQRRMLWLACAASWIFGIASAPYVWRVFEWFGHVTGAPKLILEISFGLWWTIPALFAVLVLLLEGAGQAEEPEWMKPGR
;
A
#
# COMPACT_ATOMS: atom_id res chain seq x y z
N MET A 1 -13.66 -53.34 -6.99
CA MET A 1 -13.51 -52.18 -6.08
C MET A 1 -12.38 -51.21 -6.47
N SER A 2 -11.49 -51.57 -7.41
CA SER A 2 -10.41 -50.73 -7.94
C SER A 2 -10.89 -49.64 -8.91
N GLU A 3 -12.00 -49.86 -9.61
CA GLU A 3 -12.50 -48.96 -10.66
C GLU A 3 -12.92 -47.56 -10.13
N ASN A 4 -13.51 -47.51 -8.92
CA ASN A 4 -13.84 -46.24 -8.26
C ASN A 4 -12.59 -45.45 -7.84
N VAL A 5 -11.50 -46.15 -7.51
CA VAL A 5 -10.24 -45.52 -7.07
C VAL A 5 -9.53 -44.87 -8.27
N HIS A 6 -9.47 -45.56 -9.40
CA HIS A 6 -8.90 -45.00 -10.64
C HIS A 6 -9.72 -43.81 -11.15
N THR A 7 -11.05 -43.91 -11.14
CA THR A 7 -11.92 -42.79 -11.54
C THR A 7 -11.68 -41.56 -10.66
N ARG A 8 -11.54 -41.75 -9.34
CA ARG A 8 -11.20 -40.67 -8.41
C ARG A 8 -9.82 -40.07 -8.71
N ALA A 9 -8.81 -40.90 -8.98
CA ALA A 9 -7.47 -40.42 -9.31
C ALA A 9 -7.46 -39.58 -10.60
N LEU A 10 -8.17 -40.02 -11.64
CA LEU A 10 -8.31 -39.26 -12.89
C LEU A 10 -9.00 -37.90 -12.66
N GLN A 11 -10.04 -37.86 -11.84
CA GLN A 11 -10.71 -36.60 -11.47
C GLN A 11 -9.79 -35.65 -10.72
N LEU A 12 -9.00 -36.15 -9.77
CA LEU A 12 -8.03 -35.32 -9.03
C LEU A 12 -6.89 -34.83 -9.92
N VAL A 13 -6.42 -35.63 -10.88
CA VAL A 13 -5.44 -35.19 -11.89
C VAL A 13 -6.00 -34.02 -12.70
N ALA A 14 -7.26 -34.08 -13.14
CA ALA A 14 -7.90 -32.99 -13.87
C ALA A 14 -8.11 -31.74 -13.00
N LYS A 15 -8.70 -31.91 -11.81
CA LYS A 15 -8.97 -30.83 -10.85
C LYS A 15 -7.70 -30.06 -10.48
N GLY A 16 -6.60 -30.77 -10.23
CA GLY A 16 -5.33 -30.15 -9.86
C GLY A 16 -4.70 -29.27 -10.95
N ARG A 17 -5.15 -29.35 -12.20
CA ARG A 17 -4.64 -28.49 -13.28
C ARG A 17 -5.43 -27.21 -13.47
N VAL A 18 -6.66 -27.14 -12.99
CA VAL A 18 -7.57 -26.00 -13.21
C VAL A 18 -7.80 -25.23 -11.91
N GLU A 19 -8.14 -25.94 -10.83
CA GLU A 19 -8.63 -25.34 -9.57
C GLU A 19 -7.60 -25.42 -8.43
N GLY A 20 -6.60 -26.30 -8.57
CA GLY A 20 -5.72 -26.68 -7.47
C GLY A 20 -6.34 -27.77 -6.57
N LEU A 21 -5.50 -28.45 -5.80
CA LEU A 21 -5.93 -29.51 -4.89
C LEU A 21 -5.71 -29.10 -3.44
N ALA A 22 -6.59 -29.55 -2.55
CA ALA A 22 -6.30 -29.49 -1.12
C ALA A 22 -5.08 -30.37 -0.80
N GLN A 23 -4.29 -30.00 0.21
CA GLN A 23 -3.06 -30.70 0.58
C GLN A 23 -3.28 -32.22 0.77
N LEU A 24 -4.35 -32.59 1.48
CA LEU A 24 -4.73 -34.00 1.71
C LEU A 24 -5.05 -34.76 0.41
N GLU A 25 -5.72 -34.10 -0.55
CA GLU A 25 -6.03 -34.70 -1.85
C GLU A 25 -4.76 -34.88 -2.69
N SER A 26 -3.83 -33.93 -2.59
CA SER A 26 -2.55 -33.97 -3.31
C SER A 26 -1.63 -35.08 -2.81
N GLU A 27 -1.57 -35.29 -1.49
CA GLU A 27 -0.77 -36.36 -0.87
C GLU A 27 -1.34 -37.73 -1.21
N TRP A 28 -2.66 -37.89 -1.13
CA TRP A 28 -3.33 -39.13 -1.55
C TRP A 28 -3.09 -39.44 -3.03
N LEU A 29 -3.22 -38.43 -3.90
CA LEU A 29 -2.97 -38.60 -5.33
C LEU A 29 -1.51 -38.97 -5.59
N ALA A 30 -0.56 -38.32 -4.93
CA ALA A 30 0.86 -38.61 -5.09
C ALA A 30 1.19 -40.05 -4.68
N ALA A 31 0.64 -40.53 -3.57
CA ALA A 31 0.79 -41.92 -3.15
C ALA A 31 0.19 -42.89 -4.19
N HIS A 32 -1.04 -42.62 -4.66
CA HIS A 32 -1.70 -43.47 -5.64
C HIS A 32 -0.94 -43.56 -6.99
N LEU A 33 -0.33 -42.46 -7.44
CA LEU A 33 0.45 -42.43 -8.68
C LEU A 33 1.79 -43.20 -8.57
N GLN A 34 2.31 -43.42 -7.36
CA GLN A 34 3.48 -44.27 -7.16
C GLN A 34 3.12 -45.76 -7.26
N GLU A 35 1.90 -46.12 -6.86
CA GLU A 35 1.44 -47.52 -6.82
C GLU A 35 0.78 -47.96 -8.13
N CYS A 36 0.15 -47.06 -8.88
CA CYS A 36 -0.60 -47.38 -10.09
C CYS A 36 0.05 -46.81 -11.37
N GLU A 37 0.61 -47.71 -12.18
CA GLU A 37 1.25 -47.35 -13.47
C GLU A 37 0.27 -46.72 -14.47
N PHE A 38 -0.97 -47.21 -14.55
CA PHE A 38 -1.99 -46.68 -15.44
C PHE A 38 -2.31 -45.21 -15.15
N CYS A 39 -2.58 -44.87 -13.88
CA CYS A 39 -2.87 -43.50 -13.49
C CYS A 39 -1.63 -42.59 -13.64
N ASN A 40 -0.43 -43.11 -13.38
CA ASN A 40 0.82 -42.38 -13.57
C ASN A 40 1.07 -42.02 -15.04
N GLU A 41 0.89 -42.96 -15.96
CA GLU A 41 1.09 -42.68 -17.38
C GLU A 41 0.03 -41.71 -17.90
N HIS A 42 -1.23 -41.82 -17.46
CA HIS A 42 -2.26 -40.84 -17.81
C HIS A 42 -1.92 -39.42 -17.34
N ALA A 43 -1.44 -39.29 -16.10
CA ALA A 43 -0.99 -38.01 -15.56
C ALA A 43 0.20 -37.43 -16.35
N ARG A 44 1.16 -38.27 -16.75
CA ARG A 44 2.31 -37.89 -17.59
C ARG A 44 1.90 -37.45 -18.98
N GLN A 45 1.01 -38.17 -19.64
CA GLN A 45 0.50 -37.82 -20.98
C GLN A 45 -0.22 -36.47 -20.97
N THR A 46 -1.07 -36.26 -19.97
CA THR A 46 -1.77 -34.98 -19.77
C THR A 46 -0.78 -33.83 -19.57
N ASP A 47 0.27 -34.05 -18.77
CA ASP A 47 1.30 -33.04 -18.52
C ASP A 47 2.13 -32.72 -19.77
N ARG A 48 2.47 -33.74 -20.59
CA ARG A 48 3.14 -33.54 -21.89
C ARG A 48 2.26 -32.74 -22.85
N ALA A 49 0.97 -33.05 -22.94
CA ALA A 49 0.02 -32.33 -23.78
C ALA A 49 -0.17 -30.86 -23.35
N LEU A 50 -0.28 -30.60 -22.04
CA LEU A 50 -0.35 -29.23 -21.54
C LEU A 50 0.94 -28.45 -21.79
N ARG A 51 2.10 -29.11 -21.68
CA ARG A 51 3.39 -28.48 -22.00
C ARG A 51 3.49 -28.12 -23.48
N SER A 52 3.08 -29.00 -24.40
CA SER A 52 3.10 -28.68 -25.83
C SER A 52 2.17 -27.52 -26.17
N LEU A 53 0.99 -27.45 -25.56
CA LEU A 53 0.07 -26.32 -25.70
C LEU A 53 0.65 -25.01 -25.13
N ARG A 54 1.34 -25.04 -23.99
CA ARG A 54 2.01 -23.86 -23.42
C ARG A 54 3.17 -23.36 -24.27
N THR A 55 3.87 -24.25 -24.98
CA THR A 55 4.95 -23.86 -25.90
C THR A 55 4.45 -23.21 -27.19
N ALA A 56 3.18 -23.39 -27.54
CA ALA A 56 2.52 -22.67 -28.63
C ALA A 56 2.12 -21.23 -28.21
N ALA A 57 2.91 -20.61 -27.33
CA ALA A 57 2.65 -19.31 -26.75
C ALA A 57 2.37 -18.27 -27.84
N ILE A 58 1.24 -17.59 -27.69
CA ILE A 58 0.77 -16.53 -28.58
C ILE A 58 1.88 -15.49 -28.71
N PRO A 59 2.31 -15.12 -29.93
CA PRO A 59 3.34 -14.10 -30.11
C PRO A 59 2.84 -12.79 -29.51
N LEU A 60 3.44 -12.38 -28.39
CA LEU A 60 3.22 -11.06 -27.82
C LEU A 60 3.96 -10.04 -28.69
N PRO A 61 3.35 -8.90 -29.03
CA PRO A 61 4.04 -7.87 -29.78
C PRO A 61 5.25 -7.36 -28.97
N ALA A 62 6.43 -7.39 -29.59
CA ALA A 62 7.70 -7.00 -28.95
C ALA A 62 7.69 -5.58 -28.35
N ASP A 63 6.79 -4.72 -28.85
CA ASP A 63 6.61 -3.33 -28.42
C ASP A 63 5.79 -3.17 -27.12
N LEU A 64 5.11 -4.21 -26.64
CA LEU A 64 4.28 -4.12 -25.43
C LEU A 64 5.11 -3.86 -24.17
N ALA A 65 6.27 -4.50 -24.07
CA ALA A 65 7.21 -4.26 -22.97
C ALA A 65 7.79 -2.83 -23.04
N GLY A 66 8.10 -2.33 -24.24
CA GLY A 66 8.58 -0.96 -24.43
C GLY A 66 7.55 0.09 -24.00
N ARG A 67 6.29 -0.06 -24.44
CA ARG A 67 5.19 0.84 -24.09
C ARG A 67 4.88 0.88 -22.59
N THR A 68 4.90 -0.28 -21.94
CA THR A 68 4.66 -0.38 -20.49
C THR A 68 5.80 0.24 -19.69
N GLN A 69 7.05 -0.06 -20.04
CA GLN A 69 8.22 0.55 -19.40
C GLN A 69 8.24 2.07 -19.57
N PHE A 70 7.90 2.57 -20.75
CA PHE A 70 7.83 4.00 -21.00
C PHE A 70 6.79 4.69 -20.11
N ARG A 71 5.57 4.17 -20.03
CA ARG A 71 4.51 4.71 -19.17
C ARG A 71 4.87 4.69 -17.68
N VAL A 72 5.51 3.62 -17.23
CA VAL A 72 5.99 3.52 -15.84
C VAL A 72 7.07 4.57 -15.54
N ARG A 73 8.04 4.74 -16.44
CA ARG A 73 9.10 5.75 -16.27
C ARG A 73 8.54 7.17 -16.29
N LEU A 74 7.60 7.46 -17.18
CA LEU A 74 6.93 8.76 -17.24
C LEU A 74 6.23 9.06 -15.92
N ARG A 75 5.46 8.10 -15.39
CA ARG A 75 4.76 8.26 -14.11
C ARG A 75 5.72 8.40 -12.93
N ALA A 76 6.83 7.68 -12.94
CA ALA A 76 7.86 7.81 -11.91
C ALA A 76 8.49 9.21 -11.90
N MET A 77 8.70 9.81 -13.08
CA MET A 77 9.21 11.19 -13.20
C MET A 77 8.19 12.21 -12.68
N GLU A 78 6.92 12.11 -13.05
CA GLU A 78 5.84 12.98 -12.54
C GLU A 78 5.74 12.93 -11.00
N LEU A 79 5.80 11.74 -10.41
CA LEU A 79 5.74 11.57 -8.95
C LEU A 79 6.98 12.17 -8.26
N ARG A 80 8.15 12.08 -8.90
CA ARG A 80 9.39 12.65 -8.36
C ARG A 80 9.35 14.18 -8.34
N GLU A 81 8.71 14.79 -9.33
CA GLU A 81 8.61 16.25 -9.46
C GLU A 81 7.58 16.88 -8.51
N ARG A 82 6.54 16.12 -8.10
CA ARG A 82 5.60 16.52 -7.04
C ARG A 82 6.15 16.35 -5.61
N GLN A 83 7.16 15.48 -5.43
CA GLN A 83 7.77 15.22 -4.13
C GLN A 83 8.50 16.41 -3.45
N PRO A 84 9.26 17.29 -4.15
CA PRO A 84 9.94 18.42 -3.53
C PRO A 84 8.99 19.46 -2.93
N GLN A 85 7.86 19.74 -3.58
CA GLN A 85 6.87 20.69 -3.05
C GLN A 85 6.31 20.23 -1.70
N ARG A 86 6.03 18.92 -1.57
CA ARG A 86 5.53 18.34 -0.33
C ARG A 86 6.56 18.40 0.80
N ARG A 87 7.85 18.24 0.51
CA ARG A 87 8.93 18.39 1.51
C ARG A 87 9.07 19.83 1.99
N MET A 88 8.94 20.81 1.09
CA MET A 88 9.05 22.22 1.45
C MET A 88 7.89 22.67 2.33
N LEU A 89 6.67 22.19 2.05
CA LEU A 89 5.50 22.38 2.92
C LEU A 89 5.71 21.72 4.29
N TRP A 90 6.25 20.50 4.33
CA TRP A 90 6.57 19.81 5.59
C TRP A 90 7.62 20.55 6.41
N LEU A 91 8.67 21.06 5.78
CA LEU A 91 9.71 21.85 6.44
C LEU A 91 9.16 23.18 6.97
N ALA A 92 8.31 23.87 6.20
CA ALA A 92 7.64 25.09 6.65
C ALA A 92 6.72 24.81 7.85
N CYS A 93 5.98 23.70 7.82
CA CYS A 93 5.12 23.28 8.93
C CYS A 93 5.94 22.93 10.17
N ALA A 94 7.00 22.14 10.03
CA ALA A 94 7.89 21.78 11.13
C ALA A 94 8.59 23.02 11.71
N ALA A 95 9.04 23.95 10.88
CA ALA A 95 9.63 25.21 11.31
C ALA A 95 8.63 26.07 12.08
N SER A 96 7.39 26.20 11.60
CA SER A 96 6.33 26.91 12.32
C SER A 96 6.03 26.28 13.68
N TRP A 97 6.07 24.96 13.77
CA TRP A 97 5.79 24.23 15.01
C TRP A 97 6.94 24.35 16.02
N ILE A 98 8.18 24.20 15.57
CA ILE A 98 9.39 24.39 16.39
C ILE A 98 9.46 25.83 16.89
N PHE A 99 9.15 26.81 16.04
CA PHE A 99 9.13 28.22 16.43
C PHE A 99 8.03 28.51 17.47
N GLY A 100 6.85 27.89 17.31
CA GLY A 100 5.79 27.92 18.32
C GLY A 100 6.26 27.36 19.67
N ILE A 101 6.93 26.20 19.66
CA ILE A 101 7.43 25.56 20.89
C ILE A 101 8.58 26.32 21.54
N ALA A 102 9.53 26.80 20.73
CA ALA A 102 10.67 27.56 21.21
C ALA A 102 10.28 28.95 21.76
N SER A 103 9.13 29.49 21.34
CA SER A 103 8.61 30.76 21.87
C SER A 103 8.05 30.65 23.29
N ALA A 104 7.66 29.45 23.74
CA ALA A 104 7.07 29.21 25.07
C ALA A 104 7.88 29.79 26.25
N PRO A 105 9.19 29.49 26.40
CA PRO A 105 9.97 30.03 27.52
C PRO A 105 10.19 31.55 27.42
N TYR A 106 10.26 32.10 26.19
CA TYR A 106 10.40 33.54 25.97
C TYR A 106 9.13 34.29 26.37
N VAL A 107 7.96 33.76 25.99
CA VAL A 107 6.66 34.32 26.36
C VAL A 107 6.47 34.26 27.87
N TRP A 108 6.80 33.13 28.52
CA TRP A 108 6.75 33.01 29.99
C TRP A 108 7.58 34.08 30.70
N ARG A 109 8.79 34.35 30.20
CA ARG A 109 9.70 35.35 30.79
C ARG A 109 9.20 36.79 30.64
N VAL A 110 8.57 37.12 29.51
CA VAL A 110 7.91 38.43 29.31
C VAL A 110 6.69 38.58 30.22
N PHE A 111 5.96 37.49 30.43
CA PHE A 111 4.75 37.46 31.25
C PHE A 111 5.04 37.51 32.76
N GLU A 112 6.10 36.85 33.25
CA GLU A 112 6.58 37.02 34.64
C GLU A 112 7.00 38.47 34.90
N TRP A 113 7.70 39.09 33.94
CA TRP A 113 8.07 40.51 34.03
C TRP A 113 6.82 41.41 34.09
N PHE A 114 5.82 41.15 33.25
CA PHE A 114 4.55 41.89 33.29
C PHE A 114 3.77 41.67 34.59
N GLY A 115 3.76 40.44 35.11
CA GLY A 115 3.12 40.09 36.38
C GLY A 115 3.75 40.79 37.58
N HIS A 116 5.08 40.96 37.59
CA HIS A 116 5.77 41.77 38.60
C HIS A 116 5.42 43.26 38.51
N VAL A 117 5.17 43.78 37.30
CA VAL A 117 4.82 45.21 37.10
C VAL A 117 3.35 45.50 37.41
N THR A 118 2.44 44.54 37.23
CA THR A 118 0.98 44.78 37.31
C THR A 118 0.27 44.06 38.47
N GLY A 119 0.93 43.17 39.21
CA GLY A 119 0.35 42.49 40.38
C GLY A 119 -0.76 41.48 40.03
N ALA A 120 -0.84 41.06 38.76
CA ALA A 120 -1.92 40.19 38.27
C ALA A 120 -1.80 38.73 38.79
N PRO A 121 -2.92 38.05 39.10
CA PRO A 121 -2.93 36.68 39.61
C PRO A 121 -2.35 35.67 38.60
N LYS A 122 -1.48 34.78 39.09
CA LYS A 122 -0.77 33.73 38.34
C LYS A 122 -1.69 32.81 37.50
N LEU A 123 -2.94 32.62 37.93
CA LEU A 123 -3.95 31.80 37.25
C LEU A 123 -4.41 32.37 35.90
N ILE A 124 -4.55 33.68 35.77
CA ILE A 124 -4.99 34.30 34.50
C ILE A 124 -3.92 34.12 33.43
N LEU A 125 -2.65 34.18 33.84
CA LEU A 125 -1.50 33.88 32.99
C LEU A 125 -1.49 32.42 32.51
N GLU A 126 -1.71 31.48 33.42
CA GLU A 126 -1.70 30.04 33.13
C GLU A 126 -2.80 29.64 32.14
N ILE A 127 -4.01 30.18 32.34
CA ILE A 127 -5.16 29.93 31.46
C ILE A 127 -4.94 30.57 30.08
N SER A 128 -4.39 31.79 30.03
CA SER A 128 -4.10 32.47 28.76
C SER A 128 -3.03 31.75 27.96
N PHE A 129 -2.01 31.19 28.63
CA PHE A 129 -0.98 30.37 28.00
C PHE A 129 -1.56 29.09 27.43
N GLY A 130 -2.39 28.38 28.22
CA GLY A 130 -3.09 27.19 27.75
C GLY A 130 -4.00 27.45 26.55
N LEU A 131 -4.75 28.55 26.57
CA LEU A 131 -5.67 28.92 25.49
C LEU A 131 -4.92 29.33 24.22
N TRP A 132 -3.86 30.12 24.34
CA TRP A 132 -3.02 30.51 23.19
C TRP A 132 -2.37 29.30 22.52
N TRP A 133 -2.00 28.28 23.30
CA TRP A 133 -1.40 27.04 22.78
C TRP A 133 -2.35 26.15 21.98
N THR A 134 -3.66 26.34 22.11
CA THR A 134 -4.63 25.56 21.30
C THR A 134 -4.73 26.06 19.87
N ILE A 135 -4.39 27.32 19.59
CA ILE A 135 -4.50 27.94 18.26
C ILE A 135 -3.56 27.29 17.24
N PRO A 136 -2.26 27.05 17.53
CA PRO A 136 -1.37 26.31 16.63
C PRO A 136 -1.79 24.85 16.39
N ALA A 137 -2.35 24.18 17.41
CA ALA A 137 -2.84 22.81 17.27
C ALA A 137 -4.06 22.76 16.33
N LEU A 138 -5.00 23.70 16.46
CA LEU A 138 -6.13 23.84 15.55
C LEU A 138 -5.68 24.17 14.12
N PHE A 139 -4.66 25.02 13.97
CA PHE A 139 -4.10 25.34 12.66
C PHE A 139 -3.45 24.13 11.99
N ALA A 140 -2.70 23.33 12.74
CA ALA A 140 -2.10 22.08 12.24
C ALA A 140 -3.16 21.07 11.78
N VAL A 141 -4.24 20.91 12.56
CA VAL A 141 -5.38 20.05 12.20
C VAL A 141 -6.07 20.56 10.93
N LEU A 142 -6.27 21.88 10.79
CA LEU A 142 -6.87 22.47 9.60
C LEU A 142 -6.02 22.25 8.34
N VAL A 143 -4.70 22.40 8.43
CA VAL A 143 -3.77 22.14 7.32
C VAL A 143 -3.78 20.65 6.94
N LEU A 144 -3.76 19.75 7.93
CA LEU A 144 -3.88 18.30 7.70
C LEU A 144 -5.20 17.92 7.04
N LEU A 145 -6.31 18.57 7.42
CA LEU A 145 -7.62 18.36 6.81
C LEU A 145 -7.66 18.87 5.37
N LEU A 146 -7.05 20.02 5.06
CA LEU A 146 -6.97 20.53 3.69
C LEU A 146 -6.05 19.66 2.81
N GLU A 147 -4.95 19.12 3.33
CA GLU A 147 -4.11 18.15 2.60
C GLU A 147 -4.84 16.81 2.41
N GLY A 148 -5.56 16.35 3.44
CA GLY A 148 -6.39 15.15 3.38
C GLY A 148 -7.54 15.29 2.37
N ALA A 149 -8.18 16.45 2.31
CA ALA A 149 -9.22 16.76 1.32
C ALA A 149 -8.64 16.83 -0.10
N GLY A 150 -7.48 17.45 -0.29
CA GLY A 150 -6.79 17.48 -1.59
C GLY A 150 -6.31 16.09 -2.07
N GLN A 151 -6.02 15.16 -1.15
CA GLN A 151 -5.74 13.75 -1.49
C GLN A 151 -7.02 12.93 -1.73
N ALA A 152 -8.13 13.25 -1.05
CA ALA A 152 -9.43 12.63 -1.29
C ALA A 152 -10.07 13.11 -2.61
N GLU A 153 -9.70 14.30 -3.10
CA GLU A 153 -10.09 14.88 -4.38
C GLU A 153 -9.14 14.58 -5.57
N GLU A 154 -8.23 13.61 -5.47
CA GLU A 154 -7.78 12.89 -6.69
C GLU A 154 -8.65 11.62 -6.82
N PRO A 155 -9.85 11.70 -7.44
CA PRO A 155 -10.61 10.51 -7.75
C PRO A 155 -9.77 9.57 -8.61
N GLU A 156 -9.79 8.30 -8.25
CA GLU A 156 -9.08 7.20 -8.92
C GLU A 156 -9.36 7.11 -10.44
N TRP A 157 -10.44 7.74 -10.92
CA TRP A 157 -10.86 7.82 -12.32
C TRP A 157 -10.29 9.02 -13.11
N MET A 158 -9.57 9.96 -12.48
CA MET A 158 -8.97 11.13 -13.14
C MET A 158 -7.52 10.90 -13.60
N LYS A 159 -7.12 9.64 -13.81
CA LYS A 159 -6.02 9.31 -14.73
C LYS A 159 -6.60 9.19 -16.14
N PRO A 160 -6.48 10.20 -17.02
CA PRO A 160 -6.81 9.99 -18.42
C PRO A 160 -5.85 8.95 -18.98
N GLY A 161 -6.41 7.83 -19.42
CA GLY A 161 -5.74 6.97 -20.38
C GLY A 161 -5.48 7.78 -21.64
N ARG A 162 -4.23 8.18 -21.84
CA ARG A 162 -3.65 8.41 -23.17
C ARG A 162 -2.15 8.20 -23.10
#